data_AF-A0A3E2W8X8-F1
#
_entry.id   AF-A0A3E2W8X8-F1
#
_cell.length_a   1.000
_cell.length_b   1.000
_cell.length_c   1.000
_cell.angle_alpha   90.00
_cell.angle_beta   90.00
_cell.angle_gamma   90.00
#
_symmetry.space_group_name_H-M   'P 1'
#
loop_
_entity.id
_entity.type
_entity.pdbx_description
1 polymer ?
#
loop_
_entity_poly.entity_id
_entity_poly.type
_entity_poly.pdbx_seq_one_letter_code
_entity_poly.pdbx_strand_id
1 'polypeptide(L)'
;MQVKKLGYILFVGVIATICILPVAVMPWQTEKAVGNEQLASFPELRKEDGSFNTGILNEFSDYFADHFGLRHEMITLNDQLTGAVLKTLDSSSVLLGKDDWLFYKSTLADYTGAELFTARQSYAAAHVLGLMQEYCEENGIGFCFTIAPNKNSLYGGQMPARYTAASVRNAQLLQQQMEQQNVRYVDLFKTLSDHEEQLYYRRDSHWNMRGAQLAAQTLLKELKGSEAEFDSCINGKTSPHTGDLYEMVYPAGNETEQDTAYDFTYQYDEKFHSADDITIHTENSAADESIFVYRDSFGINLHPFLAQSYGNACFSRNMPYLLTAVTEEHPDVLLVELVERNLNWLLERAPEMPAPERTAVPAADTGTSAKAQRKDSRMEGTFCLTGDLSGQRVDDDSPIYILAETGTYEASPCGEGTQPFTAYFPQNVREQQLKAAFLSDGEWVFCALAD
;
A
#
# COMPACT_ATOMS: atom_id res chain seq x y z
N MET A 1 10.06 -35.78 51.58
CA MET A 1 8.80 -35.01 51.57
C MET A 1 9.01 -33.49 51.52
N GLN A 2 10.02 -32.95 52.23
CA GLN A 2 10.35 -31.52 52.22
C GLN A 2 10.88 -30.98 50.87
N VAL A 3 11.70 -31.76 50.15
CA VAL A 3 12.24 -31.36 48.83
C VAL A 3 11.15 -31.15 47.78
N LYS A 4 10.10 -31.99 47.78
CA LYS A 4 8.94 -31.82 46.89
C LYS A 4 8.14 -30.56 47.22
N LYS A 5 7.94 -30.25 48.51
CA LYS A 5 7.27 -29.01 48.96
C LYS A 5 8.05 -27.76 48.56
N LEU A 6 9.38 -27.79 48.67
CA LEU A 6 10.23 -26.69 48.25
C LEU A 6 10.15 -26.46 46.72
N GLY A 7 10.13 -27.55 45.94
CA GLY A 7 9.93 -27.48 44.49
C GLY A 7 8.57 -26.87 44.10
N TYR A 8 7.48 -27.23 44.78
CA TYR A 8 6.17 -26.61 44.53
C TYR A 8 6.13 -25.13 44.91
N ILE A 9 6.76 -24.74 46.02
CA ILE A 9 6.83 -23.33 46.45
C ILE A 9 7.62 -22.50 45.44
N LEU A 10 8.76 -23.01 44.96
CA LEU A 10 9.55 -22.34 43.93
C LEU A 10 8.78 -22.23 42.61
N PHE A 11 8.12 -23.29 42.18
CA PHE A 11 7.29 -23.29 40.96
C PHE A 11 6.15 -22.26 41.05
N VAL A 12 5.38 -22.28 42.15
CA VAL A 12 4.29 -21.31 42.36
C VAL A 12 4.84 -19.89 42.47
N GLY A 13 5.98 -19.70 43.13
CA GLY A 13 6.64 -18.39 43.23
C GLY A 13 7.05 -17.85 41.86
N VAL A 14 7.59 -18.69 40.98
CA VAL A 14 7.95 -18.31 39.60
C VAL A 14 6.72 -17.94 38.80
N ILE A 15 5.66 -18.78 38.80
CA ILE A 15 4.42 -18.48 38.07
C ILE A 15 3.76 -17.20 38.59
N ALA A 16 3.68 -17.03 39.92
CA ALA A 16 3.13 -15.82 40.52
C ALA A 16 3.96 -14.59 40.14
N THR A 17 5.28 -14.70 40.09
CA THR A 17 6.16 -13.60 39.64
C THR A 17 5.88 -13.26 38.18
N ILE A 18 5.79 -14.25 37.30
CA ILE A 18 5.49 -14.04 35.87
C ILE A 18 4.12 -13.37 35.67
N CYS A 19 3.11 -13.71 36.50
CA CYS A 19 1.79 -13.10 36.38
C CYS A 19 1.68 -11.70 37.04
N ILE A 20 2.36 -11.47 38.16
CA ILE A 20 2.20 -10.24 38.96
C ILE A 20 3.17 -9.13 38.52
N LEU A 21 4.39 -9.50 38.13
CA LEU A 21 5.43 -8.55 37.75
C LEU A 21 5.00 -7.61 36.61
N PRO A 22 4.37 -8.09 35.51
CA PRO A 22 3.90 -7.23 34.42
C PRO A 22 2.92 -6.14 34.86
N VAL A 23 2.00 -6.49 35.76
CA VAL A 23 1.01 -5.57 36.33
C VAL A 23 1.68 -4.59 37.30
N ALA A 24 2.64 -5.07 38.08
CA ALA A 24 3.34 -4.25 39.06
C ALA A 24 4.22 -3.18 38.39
N VAL A 25 4.87 -3.49 37.26
CA VAL A 25 5.78 -2.56 36.57
C VAL A 25 5.07 -1.64 35.57
N MET A 26 3.84 -1.98 35.17
CA MET A 26 2.98 -1.19 34.28
C MET A 26 2.94 0.32 34.57
N PRO A 27 2.84 0.81 35.83
CA PRO A 27 2.79 2.26 36.09
C PRO A 27 4.10 3.02 35.79
N TRP A 28 5.21 2.29 35.63
CA TRP A 28 6.55 2.84 35.45
C TRP A 28 7.13 2.60 34.05
N GLN A 29 6.39 1.91 33.18
CA GLN A 29 6.77 1.63 31.80
C GLN A 29 5.69 2.11 30.84
N THR A 30 6.11 2.81 29.79
CA THR A 30 5.25 3.17 28.66
C THR A 30 5.64 2.28 27.49
N GLU A 31 4.73 1.40 27.09
CA GLU A 31 4.92 0.56 25.91
C GLU A 31 4.81 1.40 24.64
N LYS A 32 5.59 1.02 23.62
CA LYS A 32 5.61 1.70 22.32
C LYS A 32 4.92 0.81 21.28
N ALA A 33 4.27 1.42 20.30
CA ALA A 33 3.78 0.69 19.14
C ALA A 33 4.96 0.08 18.36
N VAL A 34 4.74 -1.09 17.77
CA VAL A 34 5.72 -1.79 16.94
C VAL A 34 5.17 -1.90 15.51
N GLY A 35 5.97 -1.49 14.52
CA GLY A 35 5.52 -1.40 13.13
C GLY A 35 4.32 -0.46 12.98
N ASN A 36 3.23 -0.94 12.38
CA ASN A 36 1.99 -0.17 12.15
C ASN A 36 0.91 -0.39 13.25
N GLU A 37 1.30 -0.92 14.41
CA GLU A 37 0.38 -1.15 15.53
C GLU A 37 -0.22 0.17 16.05
N GLN A 38 -1.52 0.19 16.30
CA GLN A 38 -2.19 1.28 17.03
C GLN A 38 -2.58 0.75 18.40
N LEU A 39 -1.89 1.24 19.44
CA LEU A 39 -2.19 0.85 20.81
C LEU A 39 -3.56 1.38 21.23
N ALA A 40 -4.36 0.53 21.86
CA ALA A 40 -5.65 0.91 22.41
C ALA A 40 -5.48 2.08 23.40
N SER A 41 -6.38 3.06 23.31
CA SER A 41 -6.45 4.17 24.26
C SER A 41 -7.09 3.73 25.57
N PHE A 42 -6.78 4.42 26.67
CA PHE A 42 -7.46 4.17 27.93
C PHE A 42 -8.97 4.40 27.77
N PRO A 43 -9.84 3.44 28.14
CA PRO A 43 -11.25 3.50 27.81
C PRO A 43 -11.99 4.58 28.60
N GLU A 44 -12.89 5.29 27.93
CA GLU A 44 -13.71 6.32 28.56
C GLU A 44 -15.01 5.75 29.13
N LEU A 45 -15.43 6.24 30.30
CA LEU A 45 -16.65 5.82 30.98
C LEU A 45 -17.94 6.20 30.21
N ARG A 46 -17.85 7.22 29.36
CA ARG A 46 -18.97 7.75 28.59
C ARG A 46 -18.54 7.97 27.15
N LYS A 47 -19.51 7.86 26.25
CA LYS A 47 -19.33 8.21 24.84
C LYS A 47 -19.49 9.73 24.64
N GLU A 48 -19.13 10.23 23.47
CA GLU A 48 -19.27 11.65 23.10
C GLU A 48 -20.72 12.15 23.22
N ASP A 49 -21.70 11.29 23.02
CA ASP A 49 -23.13 11.58 23.18
C ASP A 49 -23.62 11.62 24.65
N GLY A 50 -22.71 11.39 25.60
CA GLY A 50 -22.96 11.39 27.04
C GLY A 50 -23.56 10.09 27.60
N SER A 51 -23.82 9.08 26.77
CA SER A 51 -24.27 7.75 27.19
C SER A 51 -23.17 6.94 27.85
N PHE A 52 -23.54 5.92 28.62
CA PHE A 52 -22.55 5.02 29.25
C PHE A 52 -21.88 4.12 28.21
N ASN A 53 -20.57 3.97 28.32
CA ASN A 53 -19.83 3.07 27.45
C ASN A 53 -20.07 1.61 27.86
N THR A 54 -20.89 0.90 27.07
CA THR A 54 -21.17 -0.53 27.27
C THR A 54 -20.00 -1.43 26.85
N GLY A 55 -19.02 -0.90 26.12
CA GLY A 55 -17.83 -1.60 25.64
C GLY A 55 -16.61 -1.51 26.58
N ILE A 56 -16.72 -0.75 27.68
CA ILE A 56 -15.59 -0.39 28.55
C ILE A 56 -14.74 -1.58 29.03
N LEU A 57 -15.35 -2.74 29.28
CA LEU A 57 -14.60 -3.93 29.74
C LEU A 57 -13.76 -4.55 28.63
N ASN A 58 -14.28 -4.56 27.39
CA ASN A 58 -13.52 -5.05 26.24
C ASN A 58 -12.41 -4.08 25.90
N GLU A 59 -12.71 -2.78 25.83
CA GLU A 59 -11.70 -1.74 25.57
C GLU A 59 -10.63 -1.70 26.67
N PHE A 60 -10.99 -1.95 27.94
CA PHE A 60 -10.01 -2.12 29.02
C PHE A 60 -9.17 -3.37 28.86
N SER A 61 -9.76 -4.48 28.38
CA SER A 61 -9.02 -5.71 28.07
C SER A 61 -8.01 -5.47 26.94
N ASP A 62 -8.40 -4.75 25.90
CA ASP A 62 -7.55 -4.38 24.77
C ASP A 62 -6.42 -3.45 25.24
N TYR A 63 -6.76 -2.40 26.00
CA TYR A 63 -5.79 -1.52 26.65
C TYR A 63 -4.83 -2.31 27.55
N PHE A 64 -5.32 -3.23 28.37
CA PHE A 64 -4.43 -4.00 29.24
C PHE A 64 -3.48 -4.91 28.42
N ALA A 65 -3.97 -5.54 27.34
CA ALA A 65 -3.17 -6.36 26.44
C ALA A 65 -2.08 -5.56 25.71
N ASP A 66 -2.30 -4.28 25.47
CA ASP A 66 -1.37 -3.39 24.77
C ASP A 66 -0.37 -2.71 25.71
N HIS A 67 -0.72 -2.51 26.99
CA HIS A 67 0.04 -1.65 27.90
C HIS A 67 0.64 -2.37 29.12
N PHE A 68 0.51 -3.69 29.27
CA PHE A 68 1.11 -4.40 30.41
C PHE A 68 2.65 -4.29 30.38
N GLY A 69 3.28 -4.13 31.55
CA GLY A 69 4.73 -3.93 31.60
C GLY A 69 5.52 -5.18 31.21
N LEU A 70 6.69 -4.99 30.62
CA LEU A 70 7.54 -6.05 30.03
C LEU A 70 6.89 -6.78 28.85
N ARG A 71 5.89 -6.18 28.19
CA ARG A 71 5.17 -6.79 27.06
C ARG A 71 6.13 -7.24 25.98
N HIS A 72 7.00 -6.35 25.52
CA HIS A 72 7.93 -6.65 24.44
C HIS A 72 8.92 -7.76 24.80
N GLU A 73 9.44 -7.79 26.02
CA GLU A 73 10.34 -8.83 26.50
C GLU A 73 9.64 -10.19 26.57
N MET A 74 8.38 -10.21 27.01
CA MET A 74 7.59 -11.44 27.10
C MET A 74 7.22 -11.99 25.72
N ILE A 75 6.80 -11.13 24.78
CA ILE A 75 6.54 -11.52 23.37
C ILE A 75 7.82 -12.07 22.75
N THR A 76 8.92 -11.32 22.86
CA THR A 76 10.24 -11.72 22.32
C THR A 76 10.68 -13.07 22.88
N LEU A 77 10.55 -13.29 24.19
CA LEU A 77 10.92 -14.55 24.83
C LEU A 77 10.04 -15.72 24.36
N ASN A 78 8.73 -15.50 24.25
CA ASN A 78 7.80 -16.51 23.73
C ASN A 78 8.15 -16.92 22.30
N ASP A 79 8.44 -15.95 21.44
CA ASP A 79 8.72 -16.19 20.03
C ASP A 79 10.12 -16.79 19.81
N GLN A 80 11.09 -16.46 20.66
CA GLN A 80 12.38 -17.16 20.70
C GLN A 80 12.22 -18.64 21.11
N LEU A 81 11.43 -18.92 22.15
CA LEU A 81 11.21 -20.28 22.63
C LEU A 81 10.44 -21.13 21.61
N THR A 82 9.36 -20.60 21.05
CA THR A 82 8.55 -21.31 20.05
C THR A 82 9.27 -21.43 18.71
N GLY A 83 9.97 -20.40 18.25
CA GLY A 83 10.82 -20.45 17.06
C GLY A 83 11.92 -21.51 17.18
N ALA A 84 12.62 -21.57 18.32
CA ALA A 84 13.70 -22.54 18.53
C ALA A 84 13.19 -23.98 18.71
N VAL A 85 12.07 -24.18 19.42
CA VAL A 85 11.58 -25.52 19.78
C VAL A 85 10.64 -26.10 18.71
N LEU A 86 9.74 -25.28 18.16
CA LEU A 86 8.66 -25.72 17.27
C LEU A 86 8.88 -25.31 15.81
N LYS A 87 9.86 -24.44 15.52
CA LYS A 87 10.05 -23.82 14.19
C LYS A 87 8.78 -23.17 13.65
N THR A 88 7.98 -22.62 14.57
CA THR A 88 6.75 -21.89 14.28
C THR A 88 6.77 -20.58 15.04
N LEU A 89 6.34 -19.50 14.39
CA LEU A 89 6.02 -18.24 15.05
C LEU A 89 4.51 -18.19 15.31
N ASP A 90 4.13 -17.69 16.48
CA ASP A 90 2.74 -17.40 16.86
C ASP A 90 2.37 -15.93 16.62
N SER A 91 3.09 -15.26 15.70
CA SER A 91 2.78 -13.88 15.30
C SER A 91 1.59 -13.84 14.35
N SER A 92 0.65 -12.94 14.62
CA SER A 92 -0.55 -12.75 13.79
C SER A 92 -0.21 -12.28 12.37
N SER A 93 0.93 -11.61 12.19
CA SER A 93 1.27 -10.84 10.99
C SER A 93 2.55 -11.31 10.26
N VAL A 94 3.35 -12.18 10.87
CA VAL A 94 4.65 -12.63 10.33
C VAL A 94 4.69 -14.15 10.14
N LEU A 95 5.26 -14.59 9.03
CA LEU A 95 5.49 -15.99 8.69
C LEU A 95 6.99 -16.31 8.75
N LEU A 96 7.37 -17.34 9.50
CA LEU A 96 8.73 -17.88 9.51
C LEU A 96 8.95 -18.80 8.31
N GLY A 97 9.82 -18.39 7.40
CA GLY A 97 10.35 -19.16 6.28
C GLY A 97 11.54 -20.05 6.64
N LYS A 98 12.19 -20.59 5.61
CA LYS A 98 13.46 -21.32 5.73
C LYS A 98 14.58 -20.34 6.02
N ASP A 99 15.65 -20.86 6.62
CA ASP A 99 16.85 -20.08 6.97
C ASP A 99 16.44 -18.72 7.56
N ASP A 100 15.65 -18.70 8.63
CA ASP A 100 15.13 -17.51 9.34
C ASP A 100 14.67 -16.32 8.48
N TRP A 101 14.20 -16.56 7.26
CA TRP A 101 13.52 -15.53 6.47
C TRP A 101 12.16 -15.25 7.11
N LEU A 102 11.84 -13.98 7.31
CA LEU A 102 10.51 -13.57 7.77
C LEU A 102 9.70 -13.08 6.58
N PHE A 103 8.43 -13.44 6.47
CA PHE A 103 7.54 -12.96 5.42
C PHE A 103 6.32 -12.29 6.01
N TYR A 104 5.86 -11.21 5.38
CA TYR A 104 4.66 -10.54 5.82
C TYR A 104 3.42 -11.35 5.42
N LYS A 105 2.57 -11.72 6.38
CA LYS A 105 1.50 -12.68 6.16
C LYS A 105 0.42 -12.19 5.19
N SER A 106 0.23 -10.88 5.07
CA SER A 106 -0.72 -10.29 4.10
C SER A 106 -0.34 -10.60 2.65
N THR A 107 0.95 -10.83 2.35
CA THR A 107 1.42 -11.21 1.01
C THR A 107 1.10 -12.67 0.65
N LEU A 108 0.53 -13.44 1.57
CA LEU A 108 0.28 -14.87 1.35
C LEU A 108 -0.82 -15.11 0.32
N ALA A 109 -1.88 -14.30 0.33
CA ALA A 109 -2.99 -14.43 -0.61
C ALA A 109 -2.53 -14.20 -2.05
N ASP A 110 -1.66 -13.20 -2.27
CA ASP A 110 -1.01 -12.95 -3.56
C ASP A 110 -0.14 -14.13 -3.99
N TYR A 111 0.69 -14.64 -3.07
CA TYR A 111 1.61 -15.74 -3.36
C TYR A 111 0.91 -17.05 -3.69
N THR A 112 -0.16 -17.40 -2.97
CA THR A 112 -0.93 -18.63 -3.24
C THR A 112 -2.04 -18.44 -4.26
N GLY A 113 -2.28 -17.21 -4.73
CA GLY A 113 -3.38 -16.89 -5.66
C GLY A 113 -4.76 -17.15 -5.06
N ALA A 114 -4.93 -16.93 -3.75
CA ALA A 114 -6.19 -17.20 -3.05
C ALA A 114 -7.27 -16.15 -3.35
N GLU A 115 -6.86 -14.91 -3.64
CA GLU A 115 -7.74 -13.76 -3.85
C GLU A 115 -7.41 -13.10 -5.19
N LEU A 116 -7.64 -13.84 -6.28
CA LEU A 116 -7.44 -13.31 -7.62
C LEU A 116 -8.49 -12.27 -7.98
N PHE A 117 -8.05 -11.23 -8.68
CA PHE A 117 -8.93 -10.28 -9.35
C PHE A 117 -9.82 -11.00 -10.35
N THR A 118 -11.09 -10.62 -10.36
CA THR A 118 -11.98 -10.96 -11.46
C THR A 118 -11.54 -10.28 -12.76
N ALA A 119 -12.11 -10.68 -13.89
CA ALA A 119 -11.86 -10.00 -15.17
C ALA A 119 -12.23 -8.51 -15.08
N ARG A 120 -13.41 -8.19 -14.51
CA ARG A 120 -13.82 -6.81 -14.20
C ARG A 120 -12.82 -6.05 -13.33
N GLN A 121 -12.33 -6.65 -12.25
CA GLN A 121 -11.37 -5.99 -11.35
C GLN A 121 -10.03 -5.76 -12.05
N SER A 122 -9.56 -6.72 -12.83
CA SER A 122 -8.30 -6.57 -13.58
C SER A 122 -8.42 -5.44 -14.62
N TYR A 123 -9.54 -5.38 -15.34
CA TYR A 123 -9.84 -4.28 -16.26
C TYR A 123 -9.91 -2.95 -15.52
N ALA A 124 -10.68 -2.89 -14.42
CA ALA A 124 -10.91 -1.66 -13.66
C ALA A 124 -9.62 -1.06 -13.09
N ALA A 125 -8.74 -1.89 -12.51
CA ALA A 125 -7.46 -1.43 -11.98
C ALA A 125 -6.56 -0.84 -13.07
N ALA A 126 -6.47 -1.49 -14.24
CA ALA A 126 -5.74 -0.94 -15.39
C ALA A 126 -6.41 0.32 -15.95
N HIS A 127 -7.74 0.36 -15.98
CA HIS A 127 -8.50 1.48 -16.51
C HIS A 127 -8.35 2.74 -15.65
N VAL A 128 -8.30 2.59 -14.32
CA VAL A 128 -7.96 3.69 -13.40
C VAL A 128 -6.58 4.27 -13.72
N LEU A 129 -5.57 3.44 -13.96
CA LEU A 129 -4.25 3.89 -14.38
C LEU A 129 -4.28 4.56 -15.76
N GLY A 130 -5.09 4.04 -16.69
CA GLY A 130 -5.29 4.64 -18.01
C GLY A 130 -5.89 6.04 -17.94
N LEU A 131 -6.89 6.26 -17.09
CA LEU A 131 -7.49 7.59 -16.87
C LEU A 131 -6.49 8.56 -16.22
N MET A 132 -5.64 8.08 -15.30
CA MET A 132 -4.56 8.89 -14.73
C MET A 132 -3.51 9.26 -15.79
N GLN A 133 -3.14 8.32 -16.65
CA GLN A 133 -2.23 8.54 -17.77
C GLN A 133 -2.77 9.59 -18.74
N GLU A 134 -4.02 9.44 -19.17
CA GLU A 134 -4.70 10.41 -20.05
C GLU A 134 -4.67 11.82 -19.44
N TYR A 135 -5.06 11.95 -18.17
CA TYR A 135 -5.05 13.25 -17.48
C TYR A 135 -3.64 13.87 -17.42
N CYS A 136 -2.60 13.07 -17.18
CA CYS A 136 -1.22 13.57 -17.19
C CYS A 136 -0.79 14.03 -18.58
N GLU A 137 -1.05 13.22 -19.61
CA GLU A 137 -0.65 13.50 -21.00
C GLU A 137 -1.36 14.74 -21.57
N GLU A 138 -2.64 14.93 -21.25
CA GLU A 138 -3.40 16.14 -21.62
C GLU A 138 -2.81 17.42 -21.00
N ASN A 139 -2.13 17.29 -19.86
CA ASN A 139 -1.43 18.38 -19.18
C ASN A 139 0.06 18.43 -19.49
N GLY A 140 0.55 17.67 -20.48
CA GLY A 140 1.95 17.69 -20.91
C GLY A 140 2.92 16.99 -19.94
N ILE A 141 2.41 16.14 -19.05
CA ILE A 141 3.17 15.40 -18.05
C ILE A 141 3.27 13.94 -18.50
N GLY A 142 4.48 13.37 -18.52
CA GLY A 142 4.65 11.94 -18.79
C GLY A 142 4.08 11.08 -17.65
N PHE A 143 3.60 9.88 -17.95
CA PHE A 143 3.09 8.95 -16.93
C PHE A 143 3.82 7.61 -16.97
N CYS A 144 4.02 6.99 -15.81
CA CYS A 144 4.48 5.61 -15.71
C CYS A 144 3.96 4.96 -14.42
N PHE A 145 3.51 3.71 -14.53
CA PHE A 145 3.21 2.86 -13.39
C PHE A 145 4.29 1.78 -13.21
N THR A 146 4.54 1.38 -11.97
CA THR A 146 5.43 0.25 -11.66
C THR A 146 4.94 -0.50 -10.43
N ILE A 147 5.17 -1.81 -10.42
CA ILE A 147 4.83 -2.68 -9.29
C ILE A 147 6.12 -3.09 -8.57
N ALA A 148 6.23 -2.80 -7.28
CA ALA A 148 7.27 -3.41 -6.46
C ALA A 148 6.89 -4.86 -6.13
N PRO A 149 7.70 -5.88 -6.49
CA PRO A 149 7.38 -7.27 -6.19
C PRO A 149 7.27 -7.53 -4.68
N ASN A 150 6.33 -8.38 -4.27
CA ASN A 150 6.38 -8.89 -2.90
C ASN A 150 7.63 -9.76 -2.71
N LYS A 151 8.16 -9.78 -1.48
CA LYS A 151 9.36 -10.59 -1.17
C LYS A 151 9.18 -12.07 -1.49
N ASN A 152 8.01 -12.64 -1.22
CA ASN A 152 7.71 -14.05 -1.52
C ASN A 152 7.50 -14.34 -3.01
N SER A 153 7.27 -13.30 -3.84
CA SER A 153 7.22 -13.44 -5.30
C SER A 153 8.60 -13.69 -5.91
N LEU A 154 9.66 -13.17 -5.30
CA LEU A 154 11.05 -13.38 -5.74
C LEU A 154 11.74 -14.49 -4.94
N TYR A 155 11.50 -14.55 -3.62
CA TYR A 155 12.11 -15.50 -2.70
C TYR A 155 11.20 -16.69 -2.34
N GLY A 156 10.40 -17.17 -3.30
CA GLY A 156 9.49 -18.31 -3.09
C GLY A 156 10.20 -19.59 -2.60
N GLY A 157 11.48 -19.78 -2.95
CA GLY A 157 12.30 -20.88 -2.43
C GLY A 157 12.47 -20.88 -0.91
N GLN A 158 12.39 -19.69 -0.28
CA GLN A 158 12.50 -19.49 1.16
C GLN A 158 11.15 -19.57 1.90
N MET A 159 10.04 -19.64 1.18
CA MET A 159 8.72 -19.83 1.77
C MET A 159 8.61 -21.20 2.48
N PRO A 160 7.78 -21.31 3.53
CA PRO A 160 7.48 -22.60 4.16
C PRO A 160 6.92 -23.59 3.15
N ALA A 161 7.38 -24.84 3.19
CA ALA A 161 7.02 -25.88 2.22
C ALA A 161 5.51 -26.21 2.15
N ARG A 162 4.72 -25.77 3.14
CA ARG A 162 3.26 -25.92 3.15
C ARG A 162 2.52 -24.94 2.23
N TYR A 163 3.20 -23.90 1.74
CA TYR A 163 2.63 -22.92 0.81
C TYR A 163 3.22 -23.12 -0.57
N THR A 164 2.36 -23.13 -1.58
CA THR A 164 2.75 -23.28 -2.98
C THR A 164 2.49 -21.98 -3.71
N ALA A 165 3.46 -21.54 -4.51
CA ALA A 165 3.30 -20.38 -5.38
C ALA A 165 2.21 -20.65 -6.42
N ALA A 166 1.33 -19.68 -6.65
CA ALA A 166 0.35 -19.74 -7.72
C ALA A 166 1.03 -19.64 -9.09
N SER A 167 0.41 -20.27 -10.08
CA SER A 167 0.80 -20.11 -11.49
C SER A 167 0.38 -18.75 -12.06
N VAL A 168 -0.65 -18.13 -11.47
CA VAL A 168 -1.20 -16.82 -11.87
C VAL A 168 -1.45 -15.99 -10.61
N ARG A 169 -1.09 -14.71 -10.65
CA ARG A 169 -1.18 -13.70 -9.59
C ARG A 169 -1.78 -12.41 -10.14
N ASN A 170 -2.29 -11.55 -9.25
CA ASN A 170 -2.92 -10.28 -9.64
C ASN A 170 -1.99 -9.36 -10.44
N ALA A 171 -0.69 -9.33 -10.13
CA ALA A 171 0.28 -8.56 -10.90
C ALA A 171 0.31 -8.95 -12.40
N GLN A 172 0.20 -10.24 -12.71
CA GLN A 172 0.21 -10.74 -14.09
C GLN A 172 -1.11 -10.44 -14.81
N LEU A 173 -2.25 -10.57 -14.11
CA LEU A 173 -3.56 -10.19 -14.65
C LEU A 173 -3.62 -8.69 -14.96
N LEU A 174 -3.09 -7.86 -14.05
CA LEU A 174 -3.01 -6.42 -14.22
C LEU A 174 -2.05 -6.04 -15.36
N GLN A 175 -0.87 -6.66 -15.45
CA GLN A 175 0.07 -6.43 -16.56
C GLN A 175 -0.57 -6.69 -17.92
N GLN A 176 -1.32 -7.79 -18.07
CA GLN A 176 -2.04 -8.09 -19.30
C GLN A 176 -3.08 -7.01 -19.65
N GLN A 177 -3.82 -6.51 -18.65
CA GLN A 177 -4.83 -5.47 -18.85
C GLN A 177 -4.20 -4.11 -19.17
N MET A 178 -3.08 -3.76 -18.51
CA MET A 178 -2.32 -2.55 -18.82
C MET A 178 -1.79 -2.57 -20.26
N GLU A 179 -1.29 -3.71 -20.75
CA GLU A 179 -0.87 -3.85 -22.15
C GLU A 179 -2.05 -3.65 -23.12
N GLN A 180 -3.20 -4.26 -22.83
CA GLN A 180 -4.42 -4.12 -23.65
C GLN A 180 -4.95 -2.68 -23.70
N GLN A 181 -4.78 -1.93 -22.61
CA GLN A 181 -5.24 -0.54 -22.47
C GLN A 181 -4.16 0.50 -22.78
N ASN A 182 -2.97 0.07 -23.21
CA ASN A 182 -1.81 0.93 -23.50
C ASN A 182 -1.35 1.81 -22.31
N VAL A 183 -1.46 1.28 -21.10
CA VAL A 183 -0.92 1.93 -19.89
C VAL A 183 0.60 1.72 -19.85
N ARG A 184 1.37 2.81 -19.71
CA ARG A 184 2.82 2.75 -19.60
C ARG A 184 3.23 2.12 -18.28
N TYR A 185 3.86 0.95 -18.38
CA TYR A 185 4.28 0.13 -17.25
C TYR A 185 5.74 -0.31 -17.39
N VAL A 186 6.50 -0.23 -16.30
CA VAL A 186 7.86 -0.78 -16.19
C VAL A 186 7.84 -2.02 -15.32
N ASP A 187 8.29 -3.15 -15.87
CA ASP A 187 8.25 -4.45 -15.20
C ASP A 187 9.50 -4.71 -14.34
N LEU A 188 9.38 -4.47 -13.03
CA LEU A 188 10.45 -4.74 -12.07
C LEU A 188 10.60 -6.23 -11.71
N PHE A 189 9.60 -7.08 -11.94
CA PHE A 189 9.73 -8.51 -11.66
C PHE A 189 10.83 -9.13 -12.51
N LYS A 190 10.86 -8.76 -13.80
CA LYS A 190 11.87 -9.24 -14.73
C LYS A 190 13.28 -8.83 -14.29
N THR A 191 13.48 -7.56 -13.98
CA THR A 191 14.78 -7.06 -13.51
C THR A 191 15.21 -7.81 -12.25
N LEU A 192 14.34 -7.89 -11.23
CA LEU A 192 14.74 -8.36 -9.91
C LEU A 192 14.81 -9.89 -9.79
N SER A 193 14.16 -10.65 -10.68
CA SER A 193 14.19 -12.13 -10.64
C SER A 193 15.51 -12.74 -11.14
N ASP A 194 16.24 -12.03 -11.99
CA ASP A 194 17.42 -12.57 -12.71
C ASP A 194 18.76 -12.34 -11.98
N HIS A 195 18.73 -12.04 -10.67
CA HIS A 195 19.94 -11.76 -9.89
C HIS A 195 20.24 -12.81 -8.80
N GLU A 196 21.52 -13.17 -8.69
CA GLU A 196 22.03 -14.03 -7.61
C GLU A 196 22.22 -13.29 -6.28
N GLU A 197 22.29 -11.95 -6.32
CA GLU A 197 22.45 -11.11 -5.13
C GLU A 197 21.18 -11.10 -4.26
N GLN A 198 21.35 -10.90 -2.96
CA GLN A 198 20.22 -10.66 -2.06
C GLN A 198 19.72 -9.21 -2.26
N LEU A 199 18.53 -9.06 -2.83
CA LEU A 199 17.88 -7.78 -3.13
C LEU A 199 16.82 -7.39 -2.11
N TYR A 200 16.47 -8.32 -1.21
CA TYR A 200 15.54 -8.09 -0.12
C TYR A 200 16.19 -8.43 1.20
N TYR A 201 15.80 -7.68 2.21
CA TYR A 201 16.10 -7.97 3.58
C TYR A 201 15.53 -9.32 4.03
N ARG A 202 16.28 -10.05 4.86
CA ARG A 202 15.85 -11.38 5.32
C ARG A 202 14.72 -11.26 6.33
N ARG A 203 14.78 -10.24 7.18
CA ARG A 203 13.85 -10.03 8.30
C ARG A 203 13.05 -8.73 8.22
N ASP A 204 12.98 -8.15 7.04
CA ASP A 204 12.13 -6.99 6.73
C ASP A 204 11.21 -7.31 5.54
N SER A 205 10.10 -6.61 5.38
CA SER A 205 9.16 -6.79 4.27
C SER A 205 9.64 -6.19 2.93
N HIS A 206 10.61 -5.28 2.95
CA HIS A 206 11.06 -4.46 1.82
C HIS A 206 12.28 -5.04 1.08
N TRP A 207 12.54 -4.49 -0.11
CA TRP A 207 13.86 -4.60 -0.75
C TRP A 207 14.93 -3.89 0.09
N ASN A 208 16.19 -4.29 -0.05
CA ASN A 208 17.32 -3.56 0.50
C ASN A 208 17.77 -2.44 -0.46
N MET A 209 18.75 -1.62 -0.07
CA MET A 209 19.22 -0.52 -0.93
C MET A 209 19.77 -1.01 -2.27
N ARG A 210 20.30 -2.23 -2.35
CA ARG A 210 20.76 -2.83 -3.62
C ARG A 210 19.60 -3.21 -4.54
N GLY A 211 18.53 -3.80 -4.00
CA GLY A 211 17.30 -4.05 -4.75
C GLY A 211 16.64 -2.76 -5.24
N ALA A 212 16.58 -1.75 -4.38
CA ALA A 212 16.08 -0.42 -4.74
C ALA A 212 16.93 0.28 -5.81
N GLN A 213 18.25 0.12 -5.76
CA GLN A 213 19.16 0.63 -6.80
C GLN A 213 18.83 0.02 -8.16
N LEU A 214 18.69 -1.31 -8.26
CA LEU A 214 18.37 -1.99 -9.53
C LEU A 214 17.00 -1.57 -10.07
N ALA A 215 16.02 -1.39 -9.17
CA ALA A 215 14.72 -0.84 -9.53
C ALA A 215 14.85 0.59 -10.08
N ALA A 216 15.60 1.46 -9.40
CA ALA A 216 15.85 2.83 -9.85
C ALA A 216 16.55 2.88 -11.21
N GLN A 217 17.60 2.07 -11.42
CA GLN A 217 18.32 1.99 -12.68
C GLN A 217 17.40 1.57 -13.83
N THR A 218 16.53 0.59 -13.60
CA THR A 218 15.53 0.16 -14.60
C THR A 218 14.55 1.29 -14.91
N LEU A 219 14.00 1.94 -13.89
CA LEU A 219 13.07 3.06 -14.07
C LEU A 219 13.74 4.23 -14.80
N LEU A 220 14.94 4.63 -14.42
CA LEU A 220 15.67 5.74 -15.04
C LEU A 220 16.02 5.45 -16.50
N LYS A 221 16.39 4.20 -16.82
CA LYS A 221 16.62 3.78 -18.19
C LYS A 221 15.36 3.92 -19.05
N GLU A 222 14.21 3.50 -18.53
CA GLU A 222 12.93 3.56 -19.26
C GLU A 222 12.31 4.97 -19.31
N LEU A 223 12.55 5.79 -18.28
CA LEU A 223 12.00 7.15 -18.18
C LEU A 223 12.87 8.20 -18.87
N LYS A 224 14.19 8.17 -18.64
CA LYS A 224 15.16 9.16 -19.15
C LYS A 224 15.96 8.68 -20.36
N GLY A 225 15.89 7.38 -20.70
CA GLY A 225 16.71 6.81 -21.78
C GLY A 225 18.21 6.75 -21.47
N SER A 226 18.61 6.92 -20.20
CA SER A 226 20.01 6.91 -19.77
C SER A 226 20.26 5.87 -18.69
N GLU A 227 21.42 5.22 -18.75
CA GLU A 227 21.88 4.33 -17.69
C GLU A 227 22.46 5.18 -16.56
N ALA A 228 21.87 5.05 -15.37
CA ALA A 228 22.37 5.69 -14.16
C ALA A 228 23.29 4.73 -13.42
N GLU A 229 24.49 5.19 -13.09
CA GLU A 229 25.40 4.47 -12.21
C GLU A 229 25.35 5.12 -10.83
N PHE A 230 25.13 4.29 -9.80
CA PHE A 230 25.19 4.73 -8.42
C PHE A 230 26.36 4.03 -7.75
N ASP A 231 27.40 4.80 -7.44
CA ASP A 231 28.54 4.29 -6.71
C ASP A 231 28.10 3.98 -5.28
N SER A 232 28.02 2.68 -4.95
CA SER A 232 28.00 2.29 -3.54
C SER A 232 29.27 2.80 -2.87
N CYS A 233 29.23 3.06 -1.56
CA CYS A 233 30.40 3.47 -0.81
C CYS A 233 31.56 2.46 -1.02
N ILE A 234 32.50 2.79 -1.93
CA ILE A 234 33.58 1.93 -2.45
C ILE A 234 34.45 1.29 -1.35
N ASN A 235 34.40 1.84 -0.14
CA ASN A 235 35.14 1.35 1.02
C ASN A 235 34.42 0.25 1.83
N GLY A 236 33.36 -0.36 1.31
CA GLY A 236 32.63 -1.42 2.02
C GLY A 236 31.90 -0.93 3.27
N LYS A 237 31.48 0.34 3.28
CA LYS A 237 30.65 0.86 4.35
C LYS A 237 29.28 0.20 4.26
N THR A 238 28.92 -0.49 5.31
CA THR A 238 27.58 -1.00 5.52
C THR A 238 26.87 -0.19 6.59
N SER A 239 25.56 -0.04 6.44
CA SER A 239 24.70 0.57 7.44
C SER A 239 23.91 -0.54 8.14
N PRO A 240 23.81 -0.54 9.48
CA PRO A 240 22.93 -1.46 10.16
C PRO A 240 21.46 -1.10 9.87
N HIS A 241 20.67 -2.09 9.46
CA HIS A 241 19.22 -2.00 9.26
C HIS A 241 18.51 -2.91 10.27
N THR A 242 17.49 -2.40 10.93
CA THR A 242 16.58 -3.21 11.75
C THR A 242 15.33 -3.49 10.93
N GLY A 243 15.05 -4.77 10.67
CA GLY A 243 13.93 -5.15 9.82
C GLY A 243 12.57 -5.00 10.50
N ASP A 244 11.58 -4.47 9.79
CA ASP A 244 10.22 -4.25 10.30
C ASP A 244 9.57 -5.55 10.83
N LEU A 245 9.70 -6.67 10.11
CA LEU A 245 9.17 -7.98 10.54
C LEU A 245 9.95 -8.52 11.74
N TYR A 246 11.24 -8.20 11.86
CA TYR A 246 12.02 -8.55 13.05
C TYR A 246 11.49 -7.81 14.27
N GLU A 247 11.25 -6.49 14.16
CA GLU A 247 10.69 -5.71 15.26
C GLU A 247 9.32 -6.25 15.67
N MET A 248 8.47 -6.63 14.72
CA MET A 248 7.15 -7.22 15.00
C MET A 248 7.20 -8.55 15.76
N VAL A 249 8.27 -9.36 15.59
CA VAL A 249 8.42 -10.67 16.23
C VAL A 249 9.24 -10.58 17.51
N TYR A 250 10.26 -9.73 17.51
CA TYR A 250 11.23 -9.57 18.59
C TYR A 250 11.33 -8.09 18.99
N PRO A 251 10.27 -7.49 19.56
CA PRO A 251 10.24 -6.06 19.85
C PRO A 251 11.22 -5.60 20.95
N ALA A 252 11.77 -6.53 21.75
CA ALA A 252 12.87 -6.27 22.67
C ALA A 252 14.25 -6.69 22.10
N GLY A 253 14.28 -7.16 20.86
CA GLY A 253 15.47 -7.56 20.13
C GLY A 253 16.29 -6.36 19.64
N ASN A 254 17.56 -6.61 19.34
CA ASN A 254 18.49 -5.60 18.82
C ASN A 254 19.33 -6.11 17.65
N GLU A 255 18.90 -7.21 17.02
CA GLU A 255 19.59 -7.73 15.85
C GLU A 255 19.35 -6.83 14.63
N THR A 256 20.41 -6.63 13.86
CA THR A 256 20.40 -5.83 12.63
C THR A 256 20.99 -6.67 11.50
N GLU A 257 20.58 -6.37 10.28
CA GLU A 257 21.25 -6.83 9.06
C GLU A 257 22.06 -5.71 8.42
N GLN A 258 23.11 -6.05 7.69
CA GLN A 258 23.97 -5.06 7.03
C GLN A 258 23.37 -4.70 5.67
N ASP A 259 23.26 -3.41 5.39
CA ASP A 259 22.86 -2.90 4.08
C ASP A 259 23.97 -2.08 3.42
N THR A 260 23.86 -1.92 2.10
CA THR A 260 24.79 -1.14 1.28
C THR A 260 24.56 0.35 1.51
N ALA A 261 25.62 1.07 1.92
CA ALA A 261 25.56 2.51 2.05
C ALA A 261 25.84 3.23 0.72
N TYR A 262 25.10 4.31 0.48
CA TYR A 262 25.26 5.21 -0.67
C TYR A 262 25.45 6.64 -0.17
N ASP A 263 26.27 7.40 -0.88
CA ASP A 263 26.45 8.83 -0.64
C ASP A 263 25.65 9.59 -1.70
N PHE A 264 24.62 10.31 -1.27
CA PHE A 264 23.80 11.15 -2.13
C PHE A 264 24.12 12.64 -1.91
N THR A 265 24.00 13.44 -2.95
CA THR A 265 24.35 14.88 -2.95
C THR A 265 23.17 15.82 -3.09
N TYR A 266 21.97 15.29 -3.36
CA TYR A 266 20.73 16.07 -3.38
C TYR A 266 20.46 16.67 -1.98
N GLN A 267 19.61 17.69 -1.94
CA GLN A 267 19.17 18.33 -0.71
C GLN A 267 17.68 18.09 -0.50
N TYR A 268 17.29 17.84 0.74
CA TYR A 268 15.89 17.87 1.15
C TYR A 268 15.43 19.31 1.37
N ASP A 269 14.13 19.55 1.22
CA ASP A 269 13.53 20.80 1.64
C ASP A 269 13.57 21.00 3.18
N GLU A 270 13.27 22.22 3.65
CA GLU A 270 13.28 22.53 5.08
C GLU A 270 12.22 21.78 5.90
N LYS A 271 11.22 21.18 5.24
CA LYS A 271 10.08 20.49 5.89
C LYS A 271 10.33 19.01 6.08
N PHE A 272 11.45 18.47 5.58
CA PHE A 272 11.80 17.07 5.75
C PHE A 272 12.16 16.75 7.21
N HIS A 273 11.42 15.80 7.78
CA HIS A 273 11.68 15.22 9.10
C HIS A 273 12.11 13.76 8.99
N SER A 274 11.49 13.01 8.08
CA SER A 274 11.72 11.57 7.93
C SER A 274 11.32 11.06 6.54
N ALA A 275 11.81 9.87 6.18
CA ALA A 275 11.34 9.14 4.99
C ALA A 275 9.85 8.71 5.10
N ASP A 276 9.23 8.90 6.28
CA ASP A 276 7.83 8.66 6.55
C ASP A 276 6.96 9.93 6.46
N ASP A 277 7.50 11.03 5.98
CA ASP A 277 6.69 12.22 5.74
C ASP A 277 5.70 11.96 4.59
N ILE A 278 4.51 12.59 4.66
CA ILE A 278 3.46 12.41 3.66
C ILE A 278 3.92 12.90 2.29
N THR A 279 4.66 14.01 2.26
CA THR A 279 5.24 14.60 1.05
C THR A 279 6.67 15.01 1.36
N ILE A 280 7.59 14.66 0.46
CA ILE A 280 9.02 14.96 0.54
C ILE A 280 9.42 15.66 -0.75
N HIS A 281 10.02 16.85 -0.63
CA HIS A 281 10.61 17.56 -1.76
C HIS A 281 12.14 17.50 -1.69
N THR A 282 12.75 17.34 -2.85
CA THR A 282 14.21 17.31 -2.99
C THR A 282 14.66 18.12 -4.20
N GLU A 283 15.84 18.71 -4.09
CA GLU A 283 16.51 19.45 -5.16
C GLU A 283 17.91 18.89 -5.41
N ASN A 284 18.29 18.73 -6.67
CA ASN A 284 19.63 18.37 -7.07
C ASN A 284 20.14 19.24 -8.22
N SER A 285 20.96 20.25 -7.88
CA SER A 285 21.55 21.17 -8.87
C SER A 285 22.45 20.51 -9.95
N ALA A 286 22.81 19.24 -9.78
CA ALA A 286 23.63 18.48 -10.74
C ALA A 286 22.79 17.63 -11.71
N ALA A 287 21.46 17.65 -11.59
CA ALA A 287 20.54 16.92 -12.45
C ALA A 287 19.51 17.87 -13.08
N ASP A 288 18.98 17.46 -14.23
CA ASP A 288 17.90 18.15 -14.92
C ASP A 288 16.58 17.36 -14.74
N GLU A 289 15.49 17.92 -15.28
CA GLU A 289 14.13 17.36 -15.24
C GLU A 289 13.55 17.27 -13.83
N SER A 290 12.26 16.96 -13.77
CA SER A 290 11.47 16.90 -12.56
C SER A 290 10.57 15.68 -12.54
N ILE A 291 10.42 15.07 -11.37
CA ILE A 291 9.59 13.89 -11.17
C ILE A 291 8.67 14.07 -9.97
N PHE A 292 7.42 13.64 -10.12
CA PHE A 292 6.51 13.42 -9.01
C PHE A 292 6.31 11.92 -8.86
N VAL A 293 6.44 11.41 -7.64
CA VAL A 293 6.31 9.98 -7.34
C VAL A 293 5.23 9.77 -6.29
N TYR A 294 4.13 9.12 -6.68
CA TYR A 294 3.28 8.47 -5.70
C TYR A 294 3.88 7.11 -5.34
N ARG A 295 4.06 6.84 -4.05
CA ARG A 295 4.78 5.67 -3.56
C ARG A 295 4.14 5.10 -2.30
N ASP A 296 4.48 3.86 -1.98
CA ASP A 296 4.22 3.28 -0.65
C ASP A 296 5.51 3.12 0.18
N SER A 297 5.53 2.22 1.16
CA SER A 297 6.72 2.02 2.00
C SER A 297 7.92 1.49 1.21
N PHE A 298 7.73 0.83 0.06
CA PHE A 298 8.82 0.42 -0.84
C PHE A 298 9.58 1.62 -1.42
N GLY A 299 8.90 2.73 -1.63
CA GLY A 299 9.50 4.00 -2.02
C GLY A 299 10.53 4.57 -1.03
N ILE A 300 10.61 4.09 0.22
CA ILE A 300 11.60 4.56 1.21
C ILE A 300 13.03 4.32 0.71
N ASN A 301 13.34 3.14 0.19
CA ASN A 301 14.70 2.86 -0.31
C ASN A 301 14.86 3.30 -1.78
N LEU A 302 13.77 3.56 -2.51
CA LEU A 302 13.80 3.96 -3.92
C LEU A 302 14.03 5.47 -4.09
N HIS A 303 13.38 6.30 -3.28
CA HIS A 303 13.39 7.75 -3.47
C HIS A 303 14.79 8.40 -3.49
N PRO A 304 15.80 7.96 -2.71
CA PRO A 304 17.12 8.61 -2.75
C PRO A 304 17.79 8.52 -4.13
N PHE A 305 17.62 7.40 -4.84
CA PHE A 305 18.16 7.20 -6.18
C PHE A 305 17.47 8.09 -7.22
N LEU A 306 16.15 8.26 -7.10
CA LEU A 306 15.38 9.16 -7.96
C LEU A 306 15.71 10.63 -7.65
N ALA A 307 15.78 11.02 -6.38
CA ALA A 307 16.18 12.36 -5.95
C ALA A 307 17.60 12.72 -6.43
N GLN A 308 18.51 11.75 -6.48
CA GLN A 308 19.85 11.92 -7.05
C GLN A 308 19.84 12.11 -8.58
N SER A 309 18.79 11.69 -9.27
CA SER A 309 18.76 11.62 -10.75
C SER A 309 17.86 12.65 -11.42
N TYR A 310 17.11 13.43 -10.64
CA TYR A 310 16.25 14.50 -11.10
C TYR A 310 16.60 15.82 -10.43
N GLY A 311 16.51 16.92 -11.18
CA GLY A 311 16.79 18.27 -10.66
C GLY A 311 15.83 18.68 -9.56
N ASN A 312 14.55 18.30 -9.70
CA ASN A 312 13.53 18.44 -8.66
C ASN A 312 12.75 17.12 -8.52
N ALA A 313 12.51 16.65 -7.31
CA ALA A 313 11.66 15.49 -7.11
C ALA A 313 10.70 15.67 -5.92
N CYS A 314 9.45 15.27 -6.12
CA CYS A 314 8.42 15.20 -5.10
C CYS A 314 8.03 13.74 -4.87
N PHE A 315 8.03 13.27 -3.63
CA PHE A 315 7.61 11.93 -3.25
C PHE A 315 6.44 12.01 -2.29
N SER A 316 5.30 11.43 -2.65
CA SER A 316 4.09 11.47 -1.84
C SER A 316 3.53 10.09 -1.52
N ARG A 317 3.13 9.88 -0.27
CA ARG A 317 2.29 8.74 0.16
C ARG A 317 0.81 9.07 0.18
N ASN A 318 0.42 10.25 -0.28
CA ASN A 318 -0.96 10.68 -0.20
C ASN A 318 -1.86 9.70 -0.98
N MET A 319 -2.93 9.26 -0.33
CA MET A 319 -3.92 8.37 -0.93
C MET A 319 -5.32 8.78 -0.47
N PRO A 320 -6.32 8.87 -1.37
CA PRO A 320 -6.23 8.69 -2.83
C PRO A 320 -5.28 9.68 -3.51
N TYR A 321 -4.74 9.28 -4.68
CA TYR A 321 -3.82 10.11 -5.47
C TYR A 321 -4.51 11.40 -5.90
N LEU A 322 -3.88 12.55 -5.66
CA LEU A 322 -4.43 13.88 -5.95
C LEU A 322 -3.75 14.47 -7.18
N LEU A 323 -4.29 14.19 -8.37
CA LEU A 323 -3.65 14.53 -9.63
C LEU A 323 -3.63 16.04 -9.89
N THR A 324 -4.51 16.81 -9.25
CA THR A 324 -4.44 18.28 -9.31
C THR A 324 -3.16 18.82 -8.70
N ALA A 325 -2.67 18.23 -7.61
CA ALA A 325 -1.38 18.60 -7.01
C ALA A 325 -0.22 18.29 -7.97
N VAL A 326 -0.31 17.21 -8.74
CA VAL A 326 0.68 16.88 -9.78
C VAL A 326 0.67 17.94 -10.87
N THR A 327 -0.50 18.36 -11.36
CA THR A 327 -0.58 19.43 -12.38
C THR A 327 -0.19 20.81 -11.86
N GLU A 328 -0.36 21.07 -10.56
CA GLU A 328 0.10 22.32 -9.92
C GLU A 328 1.63 22.38 -9.83
N GLU A 329 2.29 21.27 -9.50
CA GLU A 329 3.76 21.18 -9.51
C GLU A 329 4.34 21.09 -10.92
N HIS A 330 3.57 20.54 -11.87
CA HIS A 330 3.92 20.40 -13.29
C HIS A 330 5.28 19.71 -13.52
N PRO A 331 5.48 18.49 -13.01
CA PRO A 331 6.70 17.72 -13.25
C PRO A 331 6.81 17.27 -14.71
N ASP A 332 7.99 16.85 -15.16
CA ASP A 332 8.16 16.23 -16.48
C ASP A 332 7.53 14.83 -16.52
N VAL A 333 7.50 14.12 -15.39
CA VAL A 333 6.91 12.78 -15.28
C VAL A 333 6.26 12.52 -13.91
N LEU A 334 5.09 11.88 -13.93
CA LEU A 334 4.47 11.21 -12.80
C LEU A 334 4.81 9.72 -12.81
N LEU A 335 5.47 9.24 -11.76
CA LEU A 335 5.67 7.82 -11.48
C LEU A 335 4.72 7.38 -10.35
N VAL A 336 4.00 6.29 -10.57
CA VAL A 336 3.20 5.65 -9.52
C VAL A 336 3.83 4.30 -9.21
N GLU A 337 4.38 4.18 -8.00
CA GLU A 337 4.94 2.97 -7.43
C GLU A 337 3.97 2.39 -6.39
N LEU A 338 3.66 1.10 -6.55
CA LEU A 338 2.80 0.38 -5.62
C LEU A 338 3.30 -1.06 -5.47
N VAL A 339 3.39 -1.54 -4.23
CA VAL A 339 3.76 -2.94 -3.99
C VAL A 339 2.65 -3.90 -4.39
N GLU A 340 3.03 -5.10 -4.83
CA GLU A 340 2.13 -6.16 -5.31
C GLU A 340 0.95 -6.46 -4.36
N ARG A 341 1.18 -6.47 -3.03
CA ARG A 341 0.09 -6.69 -2.04
C ARG A 341 -0.93 -5.55 -1.93
N ASN A 342 -0.63 -4.38 -2.48
CA ASN A 342 -1.48 -3.19 -2.39
C ASN A 342 -2.24 -2.92 -3.70
N LEU A 343 -2.18 -3.80 -4.70
CA LEU A 343 -2.85 -3.58 -5.99
C LEU A 343 -4.37 -3.37 -5.86
N ASN A 344 -5.00 -3.89 -4.80
CA ASN A 344 -6.40 -3.63 -4.48
C ASN A 344 -6.71 -2.14 -4.24
N TRP A 345 -5.72 -1.32 -3.86
CA TRP A 345 -5.92 0.11 -3.67
C TRP A 345 -6.37 0.83 -4.95
N LEU A 346 -5.99 0.32 -6.14
CA LEU A 346 -6.47 0.82 -7.42
C LEU A 346 -7.99 0.63 -7.60
N LEU A 347 -8.58 -0.33 -6.88
CA LEU A 347 -10.01 -0.65 -6.91
C LEU A 347 -10.78 0.05 -5.79
N GLU A 348 -10.12 0.33 -4.67
CA GLU A 348 -10.76 0.88 -3.46
C GLU A 348 -10.69 2.42 -3.41
N ARG A 349 -9.66 3.02 -4.01
CA ARG A 349 -9.29 4.41 -3.78
C ARG A 349 -9.16 5.15 -5.10
N ALA A 350 -10.27 5.72 -5.55
CA ALA A 350 -10.34 6.46 -6.80
C ALA A 350 -9.39 7.68 -6.80
N PRO A 351 -8.60 7.90 -7.87
CA PRO A 351 -7.77 9.09 -7.99
C PRO A 351 -8.64 10.35 -8.06
N GLU A 352 -8.21 11.40 -7.36
CA GLU A 352 -8.82 12.71 -7.36
C GLU A 352 -8.33 13.51 -8.58
N MET A 353 -9.12 13.46 -9.64
CA MET A 353 -8.93 14.21 -10.88
C MET A 353 -10.30 14.51 -11.52
N PRO A 354 -10.44 15.60 -12.29
CA PRO A 354 -11.67 15.87 -13.04
C PRO A 354 -12.06 14.66 -13.90
N ALA A 355 -13.33 14.27 -13.87
CA ALA A 355 -13.84 13.23 -14.75
C ALA A 355 -13.70 13.70 -16.21
N PRO A 356 -13.02 12.94 -17.08
CA PRO A 356 -12.75 13.42 -18.42
C PRO A 356 -14.03 13.37 -19.27
N GLU A 357 -14.19 14.38 -20.13
CA GLU A 357 -15.34 14.47 -21.02
C GLU A 357 -15.26 13.42 -22.13
N ARG A 358 -16.42 12.87 -22.48
CA ARG A 358 -16.58 11.86 -23.53
C ARG A 358 -17.66 12.26 -24.51
N THR A 359 -17.57 11.67 -25.70
CA THR A 359 -18.66 11.77 -26.68
C THR A 359 -19.86 10.96 -26.19
N ALA A 360 -21.05 11.54 -26.28
CA ALA A 360 -22.28 10.86 -25.90
C ALA A 360 -22.47 9.56 -26.71
N VAL A 361 -22.84 8.48 -25.99
CA VAL A 361 -23.11 7.17 -26.56
C VAL A 361 -24.60 6.93 -26.67
N PRO A 362 -25.10 6.32 -27.77
CA PRO A 362 -26.49 5.90 -27.85
C PRO A 362 -26.69 4.68 -26.94
N ALA A 363 -27.31 4.90 -25.78
CA ALA A 363 -27.58 3.86 -24.79
C ALA A 363 -29.09 3.63 -24.61
N ALA A 364 -29.51 2.37 -24.51
CA ALA A 364 -30.91 2.01 -24.24
C ALA A 364 -31.21 2.04 -22.73
N ASP A 365 -32.41 2.51 -22.35
CA ASP A 365 -32.85 2.51 -20.95
C ASP A 365 -33.14 1.09 -20.48
N THR A 366 -32.48 0.65 -19.41
CA THR A 366 -32.76 -0.65 -18.76
C THR A 366 -34.06 -0.64 -17.95
N GLY A 367 -34.59 0.54 -17.63
CA GLY A 367 -35.70 0.71 -16.68
C GLY A 367 -35.32 0.42 -15.23
N THR A 368 -34.02 0.30 -14.93
CA THR A 368 -33.49 0.04 -13.58
C THR A 368 -32.84 1.30 -12.99
N SER A 369 -32.52 1.24 -11.70
CA SER A 369 -31.71 2.25 -11.04
C SER A 369 -30.53 1.64 -10.29
N ALA A 370 -29.48 2.43 -10.13
CA ALA A 370 -28.33 2.14 -9.29
C ALA A 370 -28.22 3.18 -8.17
N LYS A 371 -27.65 2.77 -7.03
CA LYS A 371 -27.40 3.69 -5.92
C LYS A 371 -26.21 4.58 -6.25
N ALA A 372 -26.34 5.87 -6.00
CA ALA A 372 -25.26 6.84 -6.11
C ALA A 372 -25.36 7.87 -4.98
N GLN A 373 -24.24 8.48 -4.62
CA GLN A 373 -24.15 9.50 -3.58
C GLN A 373 -23.29 10.64 -4.08
N ARG A 374 -23.71 11.87 -3.77
CA ARG A 374 -22.95 13.09 -4.01
C ARG A 374 -22.28 13.50 -2.70
N LYS A 375 -20.95 13.55 -2.71
CA LYS A 375 -20.10 13.95 -1.58
C LYS A 375 -19.36 15.24 -1.95
N ASP A 376 -19.03 16.04 -0.96
CA ASP A 376 -18.13 17.18 -1.19
C ASP A 376 -16.74 16.67 -1.57
N SER A 377 -16.09 17.35 -2.50
CA SER A 377 -14.76 17.01 -3.00
C SER A 377 -13.70 17.87 -2.32
N ARG A 378 -12.48 17.33 -2.17
CA ARG A 378 -11.30 18.13 -1.77
C ARG A 378 -10.80 19.02 -2.91
N MET A 379 -11.09 18.65 -4.15
CA MET A 379 -10.74 19.42 -5.34
C MET A 379 -11.72 20.60 -5.51
N GLU A 380 -11.18 21.82 -5.51
CA GLU A 380 -11.96 23.06 -5.60
C GLU A 380 -12.86 23.07 -6.84
N GLY A 381 -14.08 23.59 -6.70
CA GLY A 381 -15.02 23.72 -7.82
C GLY A 381 -15.66 22.39 -8.29
N THR A 382 -15.42 21.28 -7.60
CA THR A 382 -15.97 19.95 -7.94
C THR A 382 -16.76 19.30 -6.81
N PHE A 383 -17.59 18.31 -7.14
CA PHE A 383 -18.18 17.37 -6.20
C PHE A 383 -17.83 15.93 -6.61
N CYS A 384 -17.82 15.02 -5.64
CA CYS A 384 -17.55 13.61 -5.88
C CYS A 384 -18.88 12.86 -6.02
N LEU A 385 -19.05 12.11 -7.11
CA LEU A 385 -20.14 11.15 -7.29
C LEU A 385 -19.58 9.75 -7.11
N THR A 386 -20.13 9.00 -6.16
CA THR A 386 -19.81 7.57 -5.95
C THR A 386 -21.05 6.73 -6.14
N GLY A 387 -20.97 5.56 -6.76
CA GLY A 387 -22.11 4.65 -6.86
C GLY A 387 -21.70 3.20 -7.07
N ASP A 388 -22.69 2.30 -7.09
CA ASP A 388 -22.49 0.86 -7.25
C ASP A 388 -23.49 0.26 -8.25
N LEU A 389 -22.96 -0.36 -9.29
CA LEU A 389 -23.70 -1.03 -10.37
C LEU A 389 -23.96 -2.52 -10.08
N SER A 390 -23.75 -2.99 -8.84
CA SER A 390 -23.93 -4.41 -8.46
C SER A 390 -25.28 -5.04 -8.79
N GLY A 391 -26.33 -4.24 -8.98
CA GLY A 391 -27.65 -4.70 -9.44
C GLY A 391 -27.82 -4.76 -10.96
N GLN A 392 -26.78 -4.39 -11.73
CA GLN A 392 -26.77 -4.34 -13.18
C GLN A 392 -25.91 -5.47 -13.76
N ARG A 393 -26.13 -5.78 -15.03
CA ARG A 393 -25.25 -6.66 -15.80
C ARG A 393 -24.26 -5.79 -16.57
N VAL A 394 -23.07 -5.61 -16.00
CA VAL A 394 -21.99 -4.83 -16.60
C VAL A 394 -20.98 -5.80 -17.20
N ASP A 395 -20.60 -5.58 -18.47
CA ASP A 395 -19.53 -6.35 -19.10
C ASP A 395 -18.19 -6.07 -18.42
N ASP A 396 -17.32 -7.09 -18.36
CA ASP A 396 -16.05 -7.00 -17.63
C ASP A 396 -15.18 -5.83 -18.12
N ASP A 397 -15.16 -5.57 -19.43
CA ASP A 397 -14.37 -4.53 -20.11
C ASP A 397 -15.15 -3.22 -20.35
N SER A 398 -16.30 -3.05 -19.71
CA SER A 398 -17.13 -1.86 -19.90
C SER A 398 -16.52 -0.60 -19.25
N PRO A 399 -16.27 0.49 -20.00
CA PRO A 399 -16.17 1.81 -19.38
C PRO A 399 -17.49 2.20 -18.70
N ILE A 400 -17.45 3.18 -17.80
CA ILE A 400 -18.66 3.69 -17.13
C ILE A 400 -18.81 5.17 -17.45
N TYR A 401 -19.83 5.50 -18.23
CA TYR A 401 -20.12 6.88 -18.61
C TYR A 401 -21.27 7.44 -17.80
N ILE A 402 -21.06 8.62 -17.22
CA ILE A 402 -22.11 9.37 -16.54
C ILE A 402 -22.70 10.36 -17.53
N LEU A 403 -23.96 10.14 -17.88
CA LEU A 403 -24.73 11.00 -18.77
C LEU A 403 -25.39 12.10 -17.93
N ALA A 404 -24.92 13.33 -18.12
CA ALA A 404 -25.54 14.53 -17.60
C ALA A 404 -26.34 15.24 -18.72
N GLU A 405 -27.13 16.25 -18.38
CA GLU A 405 -27.87 17.03 -19.38
C GLU A 405 -26.92 17.87 -20.26
N THR A 406 -25.78 18.24 -19.68
CA THR A 406 -24.81 19.18 -20.25
C THR A 406 -23.57 18.52 -20.85
N GLY A 407 -23.40 17.21 -20.68
CA GLY A 407 -22.22 16.48 -21.16
C GLY A 407 -22.23 15.01 -20.77
N THR A 408 -21.27 14.26 -21.30
CA THR A 408 -20.99 12.88 -20.89
C THR A 408 -19.58 12.83 -20.34
N TYR A 409 -19.39 12.15 -19.22
CA TYR A 409 -18.10 12.08 -18.54
C TYR A 409 -17.79 10.63 -18.19
N GLU A 410 -16.52 10.25 -18.15
CA GLU A 410 -16.13 8.92 -17.72
C GLU A 410 -15.87 8.85 -16.21
N ALA A 411 -16.41 7.84 -15.56
CA ALA A 411 -16.15 7.54 -14.17
C ALA A 411 -15.06 6.47 -14.04
N SER A 412 -14.21 6.63 -13.04
CA SER A 412 -13.26 5.60 -12.63
C SER A 412 -14.05 4.39 -12.07
N PRO A 413 -13.82 3.15 -12.56
CA PRO A 413 -14.54 1.95 -12.14
C PRO A 413 -14.03 1.39 -10.80
N CYS A 414 -13.89 2.26 -9.80
CA CYS A 414 -13.33 1.97 -8.49
C CYS A 414 -14.08 2.75 -7.40
N GLY A 415 -13.92 2.33 -6.14
CA GLY A 415 -14.56 2.90 -4.97
C GLY A 415 -15.21 1.83 -4.08
N GLU A 416 -16.26 2.23 -3.35
CA GLU A 416 -16.96 1.35 -2.40
C GLU A 416 -18.11 0.60 -3.09
N GLY A 417 -18.11 -0.74 -2.99
CA GLY A 417 -19.19 -1.58 -3.52
C GLY A 417 -18.67 -2.81 -4.24
N THR A 418 -19.58 -3.54 -4.91
CA THR A 418 -19.19 -4.74 -5.68
C THR A 418 -18.84 -4.38 -7.13
N GLN A 419 -19.53 -3.42 -7.73
CA GLN A 419 -19.20 -2.84 -9.03
C GLN A 419 -19.20 -1.30 -8.91
N PRO A 420 -18.22 -0.75 -8.18
CA PRO A 420 -18.21 0.66 -7.84
C PRO A 420 -17.85 1.54 -9.05
N PHE A 421 -18.26 2.80 -8.97
CA PHE A 421 -17.72 3.87 -9.80
C PHE A 421 -17.56 5.15 -8.99
N THR A 422 -16.56 5.94 -9.34
CA THR A 422 -16.28 7.24 -8.73
C THR A 422 -15.90 8.25 -9.81
N ALA A 423 -16.45 9.46 -9.73
CA ALA A 423 -16.14 10.55 -10.66
C ALA A 423 -16.21 11.91 -9.95
N TYR A 424 -15.36 12.84 -10.36
CA TYR A 424 -15.33 14.20 -9.83
C TYR A 424 -15.83 15.17 -10.89
N PHE A 425 -16.94 15.83 -10.60
CA PHE A 425 -17.66 16.67 -11.55
C PHE A 425 -17.61 18.14 -11.17
N PRO A 426 -17.63 19.06 -12.14
CA PRO A 426 -17.92 20.47 -11.90
C PRO A 426 -19.23 20.70 -11.13
N GLN A 427 -19.26 21.67 -10.21
CA GLN A 427 -20.42 21.97 -9.35
C GLN A 427 -21.72 22.31 -10.13
N ASN A 428 -21.64 22.79 -11.36
CA ASN A 428 -22.81 23.07 -12.20
C ASN A 428 -23.58 21.81 -12.65
N VAL A 429 -22.99 20.63 -12.50
CA VAL A 429 -23.64 19.33 -12.82
C VAL A 429 -24.36 18.73 -11.60
N ARG A 430 -24.13 19.26 -10.39
CA ARG A 430 -24.55 18.64 -9.12
C ARG A 430 -26.04 18.34 -9.02
N GLU A 431 -26.89 19.28 -9.44
CA GLU A 431 -28.36 19.18 -9.35
C GLU A 431 -29.00 18.47 -10.55
N GLN A 432 -28.22 18.05 -11.55
CA GLN A 432 -28.75 17.38 -12.74
C GLN A 432 -29.14 15.94 -12.43
N GLN A 433 -30.11 15.43 -13.18
CA GLN A 433 -30.39 13.99 -13.20
C GLN A 433 -29.29 13.27 -13.96
N LEU A 434 -28.60 12.37 -13.26
CA LEU A 434 -27.49 11.61 -13.81
C LEU A 434 -27.91 10.18 -14.13
N LYS A 435 -27.33 9.63 -15.19
CA LYS A 435 -27.51 8.23 -15.60
C LYS A 435 -26.13 7.59 -15.75
N ALA A 436 -26.01 6.32 -15.42
CA ALA A 436 -24.80 5.55 -15.72
C ALA A 436 -25.05 4.70 -16.96
N ALA A 437 -24.27 4.94 -18.01
CA ALA A 437 -24.21 4.13 -19.22
C ALA A 437 -23.00 3.20 -19.18
N PHE A 438 -23.22 1.97 -19.59
CA PHE A 438 -22.23 0.88 -19.59
C PHE A 438 -22.62 -0.15 -20.66
N LEU A 439 -21.69 -1.03 -21.01
CA LEU A 439 -21.90 -2.17 -21.89
C LEU A 439 -22.53 -3.33 -21.10
N SER A 440 -23.56 -3.92 -21.67
CA SER A 440 -24.20 -5.15 -21.23
C SER A 440 -24.41 -6.04 -22.45
N ASP A 441 -23.78 -7.22 -22.48
CA ASP A 441 -23.79 -8.13 -23.63
C ASP A 441 -23.31 -7.46 -24.95
N GLY A 442 -22.36 -6.53 -24.84
CA GLY A 442 -21.77 -5.79 -25.96
C GLY A 442 -22.61 -4.61 -26.46
N GLU A 443 -23.76 -4.32 -25.84
CA GLU A 443 -24.61 -3.19 -26.21
C GLU A 443 -24.58 -2.10 -25.12
N TRP A 444 -24.56 -0.83 -25.54
CA TRP A 444 -24.67 0.30 -24.63
C TRP A 444 -26.08 0.39 -24.05
N VAL A 445 -26.15 0.31 -22.73
CA VAL A 445 -27.37 0.50 -21.93
C VAL A 445 -27.12 1.55 -20.86
N PHE A 446 -28.17 2.12 -20.29
CA PHE A 446 -28.05 3.00 -19.12
C PHE A 446 -29.10 2.68 -18.06
N CYS A 447 -28.75 2.94 -16.81
CA CYS A 447 -29.69 2.97 -15.69
C CYS A 447 -29.73 4.38 -15.06
N ALA A 448 -30.84 4.71 -14.41
CA ALA A 448 -30.94 5.95 -13.63
C ALA A 448 -30.07 5.88 -12.36
N LEU A 449 -29.48 6.99 -11.94
CA LEU A 449 -28.81 7.09 -10.64
C LEU A 449 -29.77 7.66 -9.59
N ALA A 450 -29.92 6.92 -8.49
CA ALA A 450 -30.77 7.28 -7.37
C ALA A 450 -29.93 7.54 -6.12
N ASP A 451 -30.27 8.61 -5.42
CA ASP A 451 -29.60 9.10 -4.21
C ASP A 451 -29.72 8.15 -2.99
#